data_AF-Q2NR00-F1
#
_entry.id   AF-Q2NR00-F1
#
_cell.length_a   1.000
_cell.length_b   1.000
_cell.length_c   1.000
_cell.angle_alpha   90.00
_cell.angle_beta   90.00
_cell.angle_gamma   90.00
#
_symmetry.space_group_name_H-M   'P 1'
#
loop_
_entity.id
_entity.type
_entity.pdbx_description
1 polymer ?
#
loop_
_entity_poly.entity_id
_entity_poly.type
_entity_poly.pdbx_seq_one_letter_code
_entity_poly.pdbx_strand_id
1 'polypeptide(L)'
;MKTILVILDGLSYVVAYDAMGYLHGECTAGRGRLYSLTCELPSLSRPLYECILTGVPPVVSGVVHNEVIRLSHHHSIFYFARAAGLTTAAAAYHWVSELYDRAPFNVAEDRHTLEPALPIQYGHFYHADHYPDSHVFEDAESLRVRHKPDFLLIHSMNIDDAGHCHGLSTPQYRHAGILPEERQVPLFVFGDAFTLSPARPLQMPVARRGP
;
A
#
# COMPACT_ATOMS: atom_id res chain seq x y z
N MET A 1 -16.50 9.01 -7.16
CA MET A 1 -15.10 9.41 -7.44
C MET A 1 -14.28 8.13 -7.44
N LYS A 2 -13.32 7.98 -8.36
CA LYS A 2 -12.43 6.81 -8.38
C LYS A 2 -11.07 7.16 -7.79
N THR A 3 -10.53 6.28 -6.97
CA THR A 3 -9.24 6.47 -6.30
C THR A 3 -8.34 5.27 -6.57
N ILE A 4 -7.09 5.56 -6.94
CA ILE A 4 -6.03 4.56 -7.04
C ILE A 4 -5.01 4.89 -5.96
N LEU A 5 -4.69 3.92 -5.11
CA LEU A 5 -3.58 4.01 -4.18
C LEU A 5 -2.44 3.14 -4.70
N VAL A 6 -1.26 3.73 -4.89
CA VAL A 6 -0.05 3.00 -5.25
C VAL A 6 0.88 2.96 -4.05
N ILE A 7 1.24 1.77 -3.60
CA ILE A 7 2.23 1.52 -2.56
C ILE A 7 3.46 0.93 -3.24
N LEU A 8 4.61 1.56 -3.01
CA LEU A 8 5.92 1.10 -3.47
C LEU A 8 6.72 0.73 -2.23
N ASP A 9 6.82 -0.56 -1.94
CA ASP A 9 7.46 -1.03 -0.70
C ASP A 9 8.96 -0.70 -0.67
N GLY A 10 9.48 -0.32 0.49
CA GLY A 10 10.89 0.04 0.68
C GLY A 10 11.32 1.39 0.08
N LEU A 11 10.40 2.17 -0.52
CA LEU A 11 10.77 3.46 -1.13
C LEU A 11 10.99 4.57 -0.09
N SER A 12 12.26 4.95 0.10
CA SER A 12 12.61 6.11 0.93
C SER A 12 12.30 7.45 0.24
N TYR A 13 12.08 8.49 1.06
CA TYR A 13 11.85 9.85 0.56
C TYR A 13 13.00 10.36 -0.31
N VAL A 14 14.26 10.10 0.09
CA VAL A 14 15.45 10.57 -0.65
C VAL A 14 15.51 9.93 -2.04
N VAL A 15 15.33 8.61 -2.12
CA VAL A 15 15.32 7.90 -3.41
C VAL A 15 14.21 8.42 -4.31
N ALA A 16 13.01 8.64 -3.76
CA ALA A 16 11.91 9.20 -4.54
C ALA A 16 12.19 10.63 -5.01
N TYR A 17 12.80 11.45 -4.15
CA TYR A 17 13.19 12.81 -4.48
C TYR A 17 14.19 12.82 -5.65
N ASP A 18 15.18 11.94 -5.64
CA ASP A 18 16.26 11.92 -6.64
C ASP A 18 15.87 11.18 -7.94
N ALA A 19 15.01 10.15 -7.87
CA ALA A 19 14.79 9.22 -8.97
C ALA A 19 13.42 9.37 -9.69
N MET A 20 12.43 10.05 -9.10
CA MET A 20 11.06 10.12 -9.66
C MET A 20 10.81 11.37 -10.50
N GLY A 21 11.69 11.63 -11.47
CA GLY A 21 11.70 12.87 -12.26
C GLY A 21 10.37 13.20 -12.95
N TYR A 22 9.64 12.19 -13.45
CA TYR A 22 8.32 12.42 -14.06
C TYR A 22 7.30 12.95 -13.04
N LEU A 23 7.21 12.34 -11.85
CA LEU A 23 6.30 12.78 -10.79
C LEU A 23 6.63 14.18 -10.29
N HIS A 24 7.92 14.53 -10.23
CA HIS A 24 8.35 15.91 -9.94
C HIS A 24 7.95 16.89 -11.03
N GLY A 25 8.02 16.49 -12.30
CA GLY A 25 7.54 17.26 -13.43
C GLY A 25 6.04 17.57 -13.31
N GLU A 26 5.23 16.58 -12.96
CA GLU A 26 3.79 16.74 -12.67
C GLU A 26 3.54 17.69 -11.49
N CYS A 27 4.33 17.58 -10.41
CA CYS A 27 4.25 18.50 -9.27
C CYS A 27 4.63 19.94 -9.67
N THR A 28 5.69 20.11 -10.45
CA THR A 28 6.16 21.42 -10.93
C THR A 28 5.15 22.08 -11.84
N ALA A 29 4.41 21.29 -12.62
CA ALA A 29 3.32 21.76 -13.46
C ALA A 29 2.01 22.02 -12.69
N GLY A 30 2.00 21.89 -11.36
CA GLY A 30 0.84 22.12 -10.51
C GLY A 30 -0.24 21.04 -10.60
N ARG A 31 0.07 19.87 -11.19
CA ARG A 31 -0.87 18.73 -11.33
C ARG A 31 -0.73 17.70 -10.21
N GLY A 32 0.25 17.88 -9.34
CA GLY A 32 0.45 17.04 -8.16
C GLY A 32 1.20 17.75 -7.06
N ARG A 33 1.40 17.01 -5.96
CA ARG A 33 2.16 17.48 -4.81
C ARG A 33 2.90 16.33 -4.14
N LEU A 34 4.16 16.59 -3.77
CA LEU A 34 4.97 15.72 -2.91
C LEU A 34 4.93 16.22 -1.45
N TYR A 35 4.71 15.29 -0.53
CA TYR A 35 4.87 15.47 0.91
C TYR A 35 5.86 14.44 1.47
N SER A 36 6.56 14.81 2.55
CA SER A 36 7.32 13.85 3.37
C SER A 36 6.44 13.37 4.50
N LEU A 37 6.37 12.05 4.69
CA LEU A 37 5.69 11.42 5.81
C LEU A 37 6.70 10.64 6.66
N THR A 38 6.35 10.45 7.94
CA THR A 38 7.06 9.53 8.82
C THR A 38 6.21 8.26 8.97
N CYS A 39 6.75 7.10 8.64
CA CYS A 39 6.04 5.83 8.85
C CYS A 39 5.95 5.46 10.35
N GLU A 40 4.92 4.67 10.67
CA GLU A 40 4.71 4.12 12.01
C GLU A 40 5.75 3.05 12.37
N LEU A 41 5.77 2.65 13.65
CA LEU A 41 6.65 1.58 14.14
C LEU A 41 5.85 0.32 14.56
N PRO A 42 6.41 -0.88 14.35
CA PRO A 42 7.65 -1.14 13.60
C PRO A 42 7.47 -0.89 12.11
N SER A 43 8.50 -0.35 11.47
CA SER A 43 8.55 0.02 10.05
C SER A 43 8.87 -1.19 9.18
N LEU A 44 8.05 -2.24 9.34
CA LEU A 44 8.11 -3.45 8.55
C LEU A 44 6.95 -3.46 7.56
N SER A 45 7.15 -4.11 6.42
CA SER A 45 6.20 -4.23 5.31
C SER A 45 4.77 -4.56 5.77
N ARG A 46 4.51 -5.78 6.26
CA ARG A 46 3.14 -6.22 6.61
C ARG A 46 2.48 -5.34 7.69
N PRO A 47 3.17 -4.99 8.80
CA PRO A 47 2.66 -4.00 9.76
C PRO A 47 2.26 -2.67 9.14
N LEU A 48 3.07 -2.13 8.23
CA LEU A 48 2.78 -0.86 7.58
C LEU A 48 1.64 -0.96 6.56
N TYR A 49 1.47 -2.09 5.87
CA TYR A 49 0.32 -2.28 4.97
C TYR A 49 -1.01 -2.23 5.74
N GLU A 50 -1.09 -2.93 6.87
CA GLU A 50 -2.22 -2.86 7.80
C GLU A 50 -2.46 -1.42 8.26
N CYS A 51 -1.39 -0.75 8.67
CA CYS A 51 -1.44 0.62 9.16
C CYS A 51 -1.95 1.62 8.13
N ILE A 52 -1.45 1.56 6.89
CA ILE A 52 -1.87 2.46 5.80
C ILE A 52 -3.35 2.26 5.47
N LEU A 53 -3.80 1.00 5.41
CA LEU A 53 -5.13 0.66 4.91
C LEU A 53 -6.22 0.77 5.98
N THR A 54 -5.87 0.72 7.27
CA THR A 54 -6.81 0.85 8.41
C THR A 54 -6.65 2.16 9.20
N GLY A 55 -5.51 2.83 9.06
CA GLY A 55 -5.11 3.96 9.90
C GLY A 55 -4.79 3.59 11.35
N VAL A 56 -4.70 2.29 11.68
CA VAL A 56 -4.42 1.79 13.02
C VAL A 56 -2.92 1.49 13.17
N PRO A 57 -2.21 2.08 14.15
CA PRO A 57 -0.79 1.81 14.36
C PRO A 57 -0.51 0.33 14.63
N PRO A 58 0.64 -0.21 14.20
CA PRO A 58 0.97 -1.64 14.36
C PRO A 58 0.83 -2.19 15.78
N VAL A 59 1.30 -1.44 16.79
CA VAL A 59 1.22 -1.84 18.20
C VAL A 59 -0.22 -1.94 18.71
N VAL A 60 -1.17 -1.26 18.04
CA VAL A 60 -2.60 -1.32 18.35
C VAL A 60 -3.30 -2.41 17.54
N SER A 61 -2.94 -2.58 16.25
CA SER A 61 -3.54 -3.60 15.38
C SER A 61 -3.11 -5.03 15.74
N GLY A 62 -1.96 -5.16 16.41
CA GLY A 62 -1.34 -6.44 16.72
C GLY A 62 -0.71 -7.11 15.50
N VAL A 63 -0.62 -6.43 14.36
CA VAL A 63 0.19 -6.85 13.20
C VAL A 63 1.55 -6.18 13.35
N VAL A 64 2.46 -6.80 14.12
CA VAL A 64 3.74 -6.20 14.53
C VAL A 64 4.97 -6.86 13.90
N HIS A 65 4.77 -7.91 13.11
CA HIS A 65 5.83 -8.57 12.33
C HIS A 65 5.25 -9.17 11.04
N ASN A 66 6.12 -9.51 10.08
CA ASN A 66 5.71 -10.02 8.76
C ASN A 66 5.07 -11.42 8.80
N GLU A 67 5.41 -12.21 9.82
CA GLU A 67 4.91 -13.59 10.00
C GLU A 67 3.50 -13.67 10.64
N VAL A 68 2.81 -12.55 10.90
CA VAL A 68 1.44 -12.56 11.44
C VAL A 68 0.45 -13.00 10.35
N ILE A 69 0.11 -14.28 10.30
CA ILE A 69 -0.84 -14.84 9.32
C ILE A 69 -2.23 -14.93 9.95
N ARG A 70 -3.06 -13.91 9.73
CA ARG A 70 -4.49 -13.87 10.07
C ARG A 70 -5.18 -12.70 9.38
N LEU A 71 -6.52 -12.74 9.35
CA LEU A 71 -7.33 -11.57 9.04
C LEU A 71 -7.11 -10.45 10.06
N SER A 72 -7.19 -9.21 9.59
CA SER A 72 -7.22 -8.01 10.43
C SER A 72 -8.42 -8.04 11.37
N HIS A 73 -8.24 -7.48 12.57
CA HIS A 73 -9.33 -7.23 13.52
C HIS A 73 -9.97 -5.83 13.31
N HIS A 74 -9.52 -5.11 12.29
CA HIS A 74 -9.94 -3.76 11.96
C HIS A 74 -10.51 -3.69 10.55
N HIS A 75 -11.37 -2.70 10.32
CA HIS A 75 -11.88 -2.42 8.99
C HIS A 75 -10.87 -1.57 8.24
N SER A 76 -10.43 -2.07 7.08
CA SER A 76 -9.65 -1.28 6.12
C SER A 76 -10.55 -0.42 5.24
N ILE A 77 -9.93 0.46 4.45
CA ILE A 77 -10.60 1.23 3.41
C ILE A 77 -11.46 0.36 2.47
N PHE A 78 -11.08 -0.89 2.22
CA PHE A 78 -11.85 -1.85 1.44
C PHE A 78 -13.21 -2.17 2.10
N TYR A 79 -13.22 -2.41 3.41
CA TYR A 79 -14.45 -2.64 4.17
C TYR A 79 -15.36 -1.42 4.11
N PHE A 80 -14.82 -0.22 4.28
CA PHE A 80 -15.60 1.01 4.23
C PHE A 80 -16.16 1.30 2.83
N ALA A 81 -15.37 1.08 1.79
CA ALA A 81 -15.82 1.21 0.40
C ALA A 81 -16.96 0.24 0.09
N ARG A 82 -16.79 -1.04 0.44
CA ARG A 82 -17.82 -2.07 0.25
C ARG A 82 -19.09 -1.78 1.05
N ALA A 83 -18.97 -1.34 2.31
CA ALA A 83 -20.11 -0.92 3.12
C ALA A 83 -20.86 0.30 2.54
N ALA A 84 -20.18 1.13 1.75
CA ALA A 84 -20.77 2.23 0.99
C ALA A 84 -21.32 1.82 -0.38
N GLY A 85 -21.30 0.52 -0.72
CA GLY A 85 -21.76 0.00 -2.02
C GLY A 85 -20.80 0.28 -3.17
N LEU A 86 -19.53 0.63 -2.87
CA LEU A 86 -18.50 0.90 -3.87
C LEU A 86 -17.76 -0.37 -4.26
N THR A 87 -17.21 -0.36 -5.48
CA THR A 87 -16.46 -1.49 -6.02
C THR A 87 -14.97 -1.40 -5.65
N THR A 88 -14.38 -2.49 -5.18
CA THR A 88 -12.97 -2.56 -4.77
C THR A 88 -12.16 -3.54 -5.59
N ALA A 89 -10.87 -3.24 -5.79
CA ALA A 89 -9.92 -4.18 -6.40
C ALA A 89 -8.50 -4.00 -5.85
N ALA A 90 -7.66 -5.03 -5.98
CA ALA A 90 -6.25 -4.96 -5.64
C ALA A 90 -5.37 -5.79 -6.57
N ALA A 91 -4.27 -5.21 -7.05
CA ALA A 91 -3.12 -5.93 -7.56
C ALA A 91 -1.99 -5.77 -6.54
N ALA A 92 -1.72 -6.81 -5.75
CA ALA A 92 -0.91 -6.68 -4.53
C ALA A 92 -0.21 -7.97 -4.11
N TYR A 93 0.73 -7.88 -3.17
CA TYR A 93 1.29 -9.08 -2.56
C TYR A 93 0.23 -9.82 -1.75
N HIS A 94 0.31 -11.15 -1.73
CA HIS A 94 -0.68 -12.03 -1.11
C HIS A 94 -1.00 -11.69 0.36
N TRP A 95 -0.07 -11.09 1.11
CA TRP A 95 -0.33 -10.63 2.48
C TRP A 95 -1.52 -9.67 2.60
N VAL A 96 -1.82 -8.87 1.56
CA VAL A 96 -3.00 -8.01 1.55
C VAL A 96 -4.29 -8.84 1.53
N SER A 97 -4.32 -9.94 0.75
CA SER A 97 -5.43 -10.89 0.77
C SER A 97 -5.55 -11.56 2.15
N GLU A 98 -4.42 -11.94 2.75
CA GLU A 98 -4.41 -12.51 4.10
C GLU A 98 -4.91 -11.56 5.18
N LEU A 99 -4.69 -10.25 5.02
CA LEU A 99 -5.20 -9.26 5.96
C LEU A 99 -6.71 -9.06 5.84
N TYR A 100 -7.31 -9.18 4.65
CA TYR A 100 -8.69 -8.70 4.43
C TYR A 100 -9.68 -9.71 3.86
N ASP A 101 -9.23 -10.73 3.14
CA ASP A 101 -10.10 -11.68 2.44
C ASP A 101 -10.03 -13.08 3.05
N ARG A 102 -8.84 -13.70 3.06
CA ARG A 102 -8.64 -15.07 3.56
C ARG A 102 -7.22 -15.29 4.06
N ALA A 103 -7.08 -15.83 5.27
CA ALA A 103 -5.83 -16.33 5.82
C ALA A 103 -5.99 -17.77 6.34
N PRO A 104 -5.04 -18.69 6.07
CA PRO A 104 -3.85 -18.51 5.22
C PRO A 104 -4.21 -18.39 3.73
N PHE A 105 -3.31 -17.78 2.95
CA PHE A 105 -3.47 -17.65 1.50
C PHE A 105 -3.38 -19.00 0.78
N ASN A 106 -4.36 -19.30 -0.06
CA ASN A 106 -4.36 -20.44 -0.96
C ASN A 106 -4.02 -19.98 -2.38
N VAL A 107 -2.81 -20.31 -2.86
CA VAL A 107 -2.31 -19.88 -4.17
C VAL A 107 -3.27 -20.23 -5.33
N ALA A 108 -3.90 -21.40 -5.29
CA ALA A 108 -4.75 -21.87 -6.38
C ALA A 108 -6.11 -21.13 -6.44
N GLU A 109 -6.63 -20.73 -5.28
CA GLU A 109 -7.96 -20.14 -5.16
C GLU A 109 -7.90 -18.62 -5.09
N ASP A 110 -6.95 -18.08 -4.32
CA ASP A 110 -6.95 -16.67 -3.94
C ASP A 110 -6.14 -15.81 -4.92
N ARG A 111 -5.15 -16.37 -5.66
CA ARG A 111 -4.31 -15.61 -6.61
C ARG A 111 -5.12 -14.73 -7.55
N HIS A 112 -6.22 -15.24 -8.09
CA HIS A 112 -7.17 -14.46 -8.87
C HIS A 112 -8.53 -14.50 -8.19
N THR A 113 -8.84 -13.45 -7.43
CA THR A 113 -10.09 -13.34 -6.71
C THR A 113 -11.14 -12.66 -7.60
N LEU A 114 -12.31 -13.28 -7.71
CA LEU A 114 -13.55 -12.68 -8.23
C LEU A 114 -14.68 -13.11 -7.32
N GLU A 115 -14.84 -12.39 -6.21
CA GLU A 115 -15.83 -12.72 -5.19
C GLU A 115 -16.45 -11.41 -4.66
N PRO A 116 -17.61 -11.00 -5.20
CA PRO A 116 -18.27 -9.75 -4.84
C PRO A 116 -18.61 -9.62 -3.35
N ALA A 117 -18.67 -10.73 -2.60
CA ALA A 117 -18.93 -10.71 -1.17
C ALA A 117 -17.72 -10.28 -0.33
N LEU A 118 -16.49 -10.40 -0.84
CA LEU A 118 -15.27 -10.08 -0.09
C LEU A 118 -15.01 -8.56 0.00
N PRO A 119 -14.22 -8.10 0.99
CA PRO A 119 -13.76 -6.71 1.06
C PRO A 119 -12.97 -6.28 -0.17
N ILE A 120 -12.08 -7.14 -0.70
CA ILE A 120 -11.44 -6.95 -1.99
C ILE A 120 -12.17 -7.86 -3.00
N GLN A 121 -13.06 -7.26 -3.78
CA GLN A 121 -13.97 -8.03 -4.62
C GLN A 121 -13.27 -8.64 -5.84
N TYR A 122 -12.26 -7.93 -6.36
CA TYR A 122 -11.48 -8.35 -7.53
C TYR A 122 -9.99 -8.24 -7.23
N GLY A 123 -9.27 -9.36 -7.25
CA GLY A 123 -7.89 -9.44 -6.79
C GLY A 123 -6.97 -10.14 -7.79
N HIS A 124 -5.76 -9.60 -7.96
CA HIS A 124 -4.62 -10.29 -8.55
C HIS A 124 -3.49 -10.26 -7.53
N PHE A 125 -3.22 -11.39 -6.88
CA PHE A 125 -2.28 -11.47 -5.78
C PHE A 125 -1.04 -12.28 -6.16
N TYR A 126 0.11 -11.61 -6.19
CA TYR A 126 1.39 -12.29 -6.39
C TYR A 126 1.96 -12.77 -5.04
N HIS A 127 2.76 -13.83 -5.09
CA HIS A 127 3.34 -14.48 -3.91
C HIS A 127 4.82 -14.82 -4.11
N ALA A 128 5.42 -14.41 -5.23
CA ALA A 128 6.83 -14.53 -5.49
C ALA A 128 7.49 -13.18 -5.22
N ASP A 129 8.57 -13.16 -4.44
CA ASP A 129 9.20 -11.90 -3.99
C ASP A 129 9.78 -11.10 -5.16
N HIS A 130 10.26 -11.79 -6.20
CA HIS A 130 10.85 -11.20 -7.41
C HIS A 130 9.82 -11.00 -8.53
N TYR A 131 8.54 -10.82 -8.20
CA TYR A 131 7.50 -10.62 -9.22
C TYR A 131 7.69 -9.25 -9.89
N PRO A 132 7.77 -9.15 -11.23
CA PRO A 132 8.11 -7.89 -11.88
C PRO A 132 7.07 -6.79 -11.61
N ASP A 133 7.50 -5.62 -11.17
CA ASP A 133 6.64 -4.44 -10.98
C ASP A 133 5.81 -4.13 -12.23
N SER A 134 6.39 -4.28 -13.44
CA SER A 134 5.65 -4.10 -14.70
C SER A 134 4.42 -5.00 -14.78
N HIS A 135 4.52 -6.25 -14.32
CA HIS A 135 3.42 -7.20 -14.32
C HIS A 135 2.37 -6.83 -13.25
N VAL A 136 2.78 -6.32 -12.09
CA VAL A 136 1.84 -5.78 -11.09
C VAL A 136 1.01 -4.63 -11.67
N PHE A 137 1.65 -3.72 -12.43
CA PHE A 137 0.94 -2.62 -13.08
C PHE A 137 0.03 -3.11 -14.23
N GLU A 138 0.44 -4.12 -15.00
CA GLU A 138 -0.41 -4.76 -16.01
C GLU A 138 -1.63 -5.47 -15.38
N ASP A 139 -1.42 -6.18 -14.26
CA ASP A 139 -2.47 -6.81 -13.46
C ASP A 139 -3.47 -5.76 -12.94
N ALA A 140 -2.97 -4.64 -12.42
CA ALA A 140 -3.80 -3.52 -11.97
C ALA A 140 -4.61 -2.90 -13.12
N GLU A 141 -4.01 -2.72 -14.30
CA GLU A 141 -4.68 -2.17 -15.47
C GLU A 141 -5.77 -3.12 -15.99
N SER A 142 -5.52 -4.44 -15.98
CA SER A 142 -6.51 -5.47 -16.28
C SER A 142 -7.73 -5.33 -15.35
N LEU A 143 -7.50 -5.22 -14.04
CA LEU A 143 -8.58 -5.01 -13.06
C LEU A 143 -9.32 -3.69 -13.31
N ARG A 144 -8.59 -2.60 -13.56
CA ARG A 144 -9.15 -1.26 -13.79
C ARG A 144 -10.09 -1.22 -15.01
N VAL A 145 -9.67 -1.83 -16.11
CA VAL A 145 -10.45 -1.86 -17.37
C VAL A 145 -11.67 -2.76 -17.25
N ARG A 146 -11.50 -3.96 -16.68
CA ARG A 146 -12.57 -4.98 -16.61
C ARG A 146 -13.65 -4.65 -15.58
N HIS A 147 -13.23 -4.25 -14.38
CA HIS A 147 -14.13 -4.12 -13.23
C HIS A 147 -14.45 -2.66 -12.89
N LYS A 148 -13.67 -1.71 -13.41
CA LYS A 148 -13.89 -0.27 -13.20
C LYS A 148 -14.08 0.08 -11.70
N PRO A 149 -13.22 -0.42 -10.79
CA PRO A 149 -13.39 -0.23 -9.36
C PRO A 149 -13.41 1.25 -8.97
N ASP A 150 -14.08 1.55 -7.87
CA ASP A 150 -14.08 2.88 -7.23
C ASP A 150 -12.82 3.07 -6.37
N PHE A 151 -12.30 1.98 -5.80
CA PHE A 151 -11.00 1.97 -5.11
C PHE A 151 -10.13 0.83 -5.63
N LEU A 152 -8.95 1.16 -6.15
CA LEU A 152 -7.94 0.21 -6.62
C LEU A 152 -6.65 0.38 -5.83
N LEU A 153 -6.16 -0.70 -5.22
CA LEU A 153 -4.81 -0.78 -4.68
C LEU A 153 -3.86 -1.37 -5.71
N ILE A 154 -2.72 -0.72 -5.92
CA ILE A 154 -1.56 -1.25 -6.63
C ILE A 154 -0.42 -1.29 -5.63
N HIS A 155 0.18 -2.46 -5.44
CA HIS A 155 1.22 -2.64 -4.44
C HIS A 155 2.38 -3.42 -5.03
N SER A 156 3.53 -2.76 -5.22
CA SER A 156 4.75 -3.37 -5.75
C SER A 156 5.84 -3.44 -4.67
N MET A 157 6.71 -4.45 -4.75
CA MET A 157 7.73 -4.73 -3.72
C MET A 157 9.17 -4.70 -4.24
N ASN A 158 9.42 -4.55 -5.54
CA ASN A 158 10.79 -4.74 -6.05
C ASN A 158 11.80 -3.68 -5.60
N ILE A 159 11.35 -2.51 -5.12
CA ILE A 159 12.27 -1.51 -4.56
C ILE A 159 12.88 -2.03 -3.26
N ASP A 160 12.09 -2.67 -2.41
CA ASP A 160 12.57 -3.35 -1.20
C ASP A 160 13.49 -4.53 -1.54
N ASP A 161 13.10 -5.38 -2.50
CA ASP A 161 13.91 -6.53 -2.96
C ASP A 161 15.27 -6.09 -3.54
N ALA A 162 15.28 -5.04 -4.36
CA ALA A 162 16.52 -4.46 -4.89
C ALA A 162 17.39 -3.85 -3.79
N GLY A 163 16.78 -3.21 -2.80
CA GLY A 163 17.44 -2.72 -1.58
C GLY A 163 18.09 -3.87 -0.82
N HIS A 164 17.38 -4.99 -0.66
CA HIS A 164 17.85 -6.23 -0.03
C HIS A 164 19.02 -6.85 -0.79
N CYS A 165 18.93 -6.91 -2.12
CA CYS A 165 19.95 -7.52 -2.97
C CYS A 165 21.22 -6.66 -3.13
N HIS A 166 21.11 -5.32 -3.18
CA HIS A 166 22.21 -4.44 -3.57
C HIS A 166 22.67 -3.45 -2.47
N GLY A 167 21.88 -3.20 -1.43
CA GLY A 167 22.14 -2.17 -0.41
C GLY A 167 22.43 -2.68 1.01
N LEU A 168 22.26 -3.97 1.27
CA LEU A 168 21.91 -4.49 2.61
C LEU A 168 22.94 -5.41 3.27
N SER A 169 24.19 -5.40 2.81
CA SER A 169 25.32 -6.03 3.52
C SER A 169 26.08 -5.06 4.43
N THR A 170 25.53 -3.87 4.71
CA THR A 170 26.12 -2.92 5.66
C THR A 170 25.40 -2.98 7.02
N PRO A 171 26.11 -2.88 8.17
CA PRO A 171 25.51 -2.95 9.51
C PRO A 171 24.38 -1.95 9.78
N GLN A 172 24.28 -0.87 9.00
CA GLN A 172 23.31 0.22 9.16
C GLN A 172 21.86 -0.23 8.96
N TYR A 173 21.60 -1.20 8.09
CA TYR A 173 20.26 -1.74 7.88
C TYR A 173 19.82 -2.75 8.97
N ARG A 174 20.67 -3.06 9.97
CA ARG A 174 20.32 -3.95 11.09
C ARG A 174 19.43 -3.28 12.14
N HIS A 175 19.05 -2.01 11.97
CA HIS A 175 18.29 -1.27 12.98
C HIS A 175 16.77 -1.49 12.95
N ALA A 176 16.26 -2.46 12.18
CA ALA A 176 14.83 -2.77 12.10
C ALA A 176 13.95 -1.54 11.75
N GLY A 177 14.51 -0.59 11.00
CA GLY A 177 13.80 0.59 10.49
C GLY A 177 13.47 1.66 11.55
N ILE A 178 14.11 1.65 12.73
CA ILE A 178 13.79 2.62 13.79
C ILE A 178 14.42 4.00 13.57
N LEU A 179 15.40 4.13 12.67
CA LEU A 179 16.11 5.39 12.45
C LEU A 179 15.19 6.42 11.77
N PRO A 180 15.21 7.70 12.19
CA PRO A 180 14.37 8.73 11.60
C PRO A 180 14.48 8.84 10.07
N GLU A 181 15.68 8.66 9.52
CA GLU A 181 15.96 8.70 8.08
C GLU A 181 15.37 7.50 7.32
N GLU A 182 15.31 6.31 7.94
CA GLU A 182 14.70 5.10 7.37
C GLU A 182 13.17 5.19 7.37
N ARG A 183 12.61 6.12 8.15
CA ARG A 183 11.17 6.29 8.33
C ARG A 183 10.57 7.40 7.47
N GLN A 184 11.39 8.19 6.79
CA GLN A 184 10.88 9.21 5.87
C GLN A 184 10.50 8.58 4.53
N VAL A 185 9.21 8.67 4.19
CA VAL A 185 8.65 8.12 2.95
C VAL A 185 7.93 9.20 2.15
N PRO A 186 7.91 9.10 0.81
CA PRO A 186 7.21 10.06 -0.04
C PRO A 186 5.70 9.79 -0.07
N LEU A 187 4.90 10.86 -0.09
CA LEU A 187 3.51 10.81 -0.52
C LEU A 187 3.32 11.76 -1.70
N PHE A 188 3.08 11.19 -2.88
CA PHE A 188 2.60 11.94 -4.03
C PHE A 188 1.08 11.90 -4.10
N VAL A 189 0.45 13.06 -4.33
CA VAL A 189 -0.98 13.16 -4.60
C VAL A 189 -1.22 13.85 -5.94
N PHE A 190 -2.21 13.36 -6.69
CA PHE A 190 -2.56 13.87 -8.02
C PHE A 190 -4.09 13.91 -8.19
N GLY A 191 -4.56 14.87 -8.97
CA GLY A 191 -5.97 15.02 -9.35
C GLY A 191 -6.79 15.93 -8.43
N ASP A 192 -7.99 16.27 -8.90
CA ASP A 192 -8.77 17.41 -8.39
C ASP A 192 -9.47 17.17 -7.04
N ALA A 193 -9.41 15.94 -6.55
CA ALA A 193 -10.01 15.58 -5.26
C ALA A 193 -9.07 15.75 -4.07
N PHE A 194 -7.80 16.05 -4.32
CA PHE A 194 -6.81 16.30 -3.28
C PHE A 194 -6.45 17.78 -3.24
N THR A 195 -6.22 18.29 -2.03
CA THR A 195 -5.59 19.60 -1.89
C THR A 195 -4.13 19.49 -2.34
N LEU A 196 -3.72 20.37 -3.23
CA LEU A 196 -2.32 20.50 -3.66
C LEU A 196 -1.60 21.65 -2.93
N SER A 197 -2.25 22.23 -1.92
CA SER A 197 -1.66 23.26 -1.06
C SER A 197 -0.56 22.68 -0.16
N PRO A 198 0.42 23.50 0.25
CA PRO A 198 1.36 23.11 1.28
C PRO A 198 0.61 22.64 2.54
N ALA A 199 0.97 21.46 3.03
CA ALA A 199 0.37 20.83 4.19
C ALA A 199 1.42 19.95 4.88
N ARG A 200 1.15 19.60 6.14
CA ARG A 200 1.83 18.50 6.84
C ARG A 200 0.77 17.41 7.04
N PRO A 201 0.68 16.43 6.11
CA PRO A 201 -0.28 15.35 6.28
C PRO A 201 0.03 14.62 7.58
N LEU A 202 -1.00 14.40 8.38
CA LEU A 202 -0.92 13.60 9.60
C LEU A 202 -1.65 12.29 9.32
N GLN A 203 -1.09 11.18 9.80
CA GLN A 203 -1.81 9.93 9.77
C GLN A 203 -2.99 10.04 10.74
N MET A 204 -4.19 9.89 10.22
CA MET A 204 -5.42 9.83 11.02
C MET A 204 -5.97 8.41 10.95
N PRO A 205 -6.61 7.91 12.02
CA PRO A 205 -7.36 6.67 11.95
C PRO A 205 -8.37 6.76 10.81
N VAL A 206 -8.51 5.72 9.99
CA VAL A 206 -9.59 5.67 9.00
C VAL A 206 -10.89 5.75 9.82
N ALA A 207 -11.69 6.78 9.55
CA ALA A 207 -12.78 7.18 10.42
C ALA A 207 -13.68 5.98 10.72
N ARG A 208 -13.71 5.55 12.00
CA ARG A 208 -14.76 4.67 12.50
C ARG A 208 -16.05 5.47 12.35
N ARG A 209 -16.89 5.16 11.37
CA ARG A 209 -18.31 5.46 11.55
C ARG A 209 -18.69 4.74 12.83
N GLY A 210 -19.06 5.51 13.85
CA GLY A 210 -19.58 4.95 15.10
C GLY A 210 -20.77 4.03 14.83
N PRO A 211 -21.12 3.18 15.81
CA PRO A 211 -22.26 2.27 15.70
C PRO A 211 -23.55 3.01 15.32
#